data_AF-A0A7S4CBI1-F1
#
_entry.id   AF-A0A7S4CBI1-F1
#
_cell.length_a   1.000
_cell.length_b   1.000
_cell.length_c   1.000
_cell.angle_alpha   90.00
_cell.angle_beta   90.00
_cell.angle_gamma   90.00
#
_symmetry.space_group_name_H-M   'P 1'
#
loop_
_entity.id
_entity.type
_entity.pdbx_description
1 polymer ?
#
loop_
_entity_poly.entity_id
_entity_poly.type
_entity_poly.pdbx_seq_one_letter_code
_entity_poly.pdbx_strand_id
1 'polypeptide(L)'
;CLIGIGAGATLFGAKAWYKMSPEDEDYYIFKPLHVVPLIISCNDPHDEVVSAVVEQVGFGAVALSIPTSGGCIFNTDGAFEPVRGIMTEIHYPWEKKKITKALVMPPEKGEGMLVAVEKLRRREEKYGPRATLTKEEVRMRAEAEKAEEQPEDEEEDVDAAAAAEAAQLKEEGNKLFKAGDAKGALKSYRDALRCTKYNPDLYTNIALCCTNLEKFEDALAASNRALEISQGTSAKAWYRRGMVYLKMEDYNNAHHDFREALELSPNDKTIEKQKELTGAKLREGDADGEAHFRGIVEAAGALSTVSLDGQSIGPDGARLLARCLRTNDTVTTLRLKRCGLRTYGAEMLGSVLKLNDRLTDLDLSCNAIRASGLAKLSEGLINNKMLAFLDVSCNNINDGGREAFAEMLKDNGALREIDLGHNRLQFDSVACITSALKVNTGLEKLSFAYNRLGSDVIWRLLSVCSEHPSLRLMDLRGFEPSPQTNATVTEKTKYKKCQFMLGKANHTLEGDWPFF
;
A
#
# COMPACT_ATOMS: atom_id res chain seq x y z
N CYS A 1 -14.46 2.69 -4.23
CA CYS A 1 -15.54 2.94 -5.20
C CYS A 1 -16.31 4.15 -4.70
N LEU A 2 -16.39 5.22 -5.50
CA LEU A 2 -17.36 6.29 -5.30
C LEU A 2 -18.53 5.95 -6.20
N ILE A 3 -19.68 5.61 -5.61
CA ILE A 3 -20.95 5.52 -6.34
C ILE A 3 -21.66 6.84 -6.06
N GLY A 4 -21.86 7.66 -7.08
CA GLY A 4 -22.68 8.86 -6.96
C GLY A 4 -24.16 8.45 -6.95
N ILE A 5 -24.86 8.75 -5.85
CA ILE A 5 -26.32 8.72 -5.78
C ILE A 5 -26.76 10.16 -5.55
N GLY A 6 -27.65 10.66 -6.40
CA GLY A 6 -28.08 12.06 -6.40
C GLY A 6 -28.77 12.51 -5.12
N ALA A 7 -28.69 13.82 -4.88
CA ALA A 7 -29.25 14.59 -3.76
C ALA A 7 -28.75 14.22 -2.35
N GLY A 8 -27.53 14.65 -2.02
CA GLY A 8 -27.16 15.02 -0.65
C GLY A 8 -26.43 14.01 0.21
N ALA A 9 -26.11 12.80 -0.27
CA ALA A 9 -25.33 11.82 0.49
C ALA A 9 -23.86 11.76 0.03
N THR A 10 -22.91 11.85 0.97
CA THR A 10 -21.46 11.66 0.69
C THR A 10 -20.98 10.37 1.36
N LEU A 11 -20.38 9.47 0.59
CA LEU A 11 -19.93 8.15 1.04
C LEU A 11 -18.41 8.17 1.29
N PHE A 12 -17.97 7.95 2.54
CA PHE A 12 -16.56 7.74 2.87
C PHE A 12 -16.32 6.29 3.29
N GLY A 13 -15.46 5.59 2.55
CA GLY A 13 -15.03 4.23 2.90
C GLY A 13 -13.56 4.02 2.56
N ALA A 14 -12.74 3.76 3.58
CA ALA A 14 -11.38 3.26 3.42
C ALA A 14 -11.40 1.72 3.51
N LYS A 15 -10.88 1.03 2.49
CA LYS A 15 -10.67 -0.43 2.53
C LYS A 15 -9.24 -0.72 3.01
N ALA A 16 -9.10 -1.29 4.21
CA ALA A 16 -7.91 -2.01 4.62
C ALA A 16 -8.13 -3.52 4.38
N TRP A 17 -7.13 -4.23 3.84
CA TRP A 17 -7.16 -5.68 3.67
C TRP A 17 -6.10 -6.31 4.59
N TYR A 18 -6.47 -7.35 5.34
CA TYR A 18 -5.56 -8.25 6.05
C TYR A 18 -5.70 -9.66 5.45
N LYS A 19 -4.57 -10.37 5.31
CA LYS A 19 -4.47 -11.76 4.84
C LYS A 19 -4.38 -12.68 6.07
N MET A 20 -5.26 -13.67 6.20
CA MET A 20 -5.17 -14.74 7.20
C MET A 20 -4.79 -16.08 6.53
N SER A 21 -4.01 -16.88 7.27
CA SER A 21 -3.44 -18.18 6.86
C SER A 21 -4.46 -19.33 6.97
N PRO A 22 -4.38 -20.39 6.13
CA PRO A 22 -5.34 -21.50 6.12
C PRO A 22 -4.82 -22.72 6.90
N GLU A 23 -4.69 -22.63 8.22
CA GLU A 23 -4.48 -23.81 9.07
C GLU A 23 -5.23 -23.56 10.38
N ASP A 24 -6.41 -24.16 10.51
CA ASP A 24 -7.15 -24.50 11.75
C ASP A 24 -8.63 -24.72 11.36
N GLU A 25 -8.94 -25.94 10.91
CA GLU A 25 -10.29 -26.47 11.06
C GLU A 25 -10.46 -26.83 12.54
N ASP A 26 -11.11 -25.95 13.30
CA ASP A 26 -12.07 -26.31 14.36
C ASP A 26 -12.54 -25.06 15.15
N TYR A 27 -13.85 -24.80 15.13
CA TYR A 27 -14.62 -23.80 15.91
C TYR A 27 -14.36 -22.29 15.70
N TYR A 28 -15.25 -21.64 14.92
CA TYR A 28 -15.33 -20.19 14.81
C TYR A 28 -16.22 -19.55 15.89
N ILE A 29 -15.61 -18.90 16.89
CA ILE A 29 -16.26 -17.85 17.69
C ILE A 29 -15.95 -16.51 16.99
N PHE A 30 -16.97 -15.87 16.41
CA PHE A 30 -16.84 -14.55 15.79
C PHE A 30 -16.43 -13.49 16.83
N LYS A 31 -15.15 -13.10 16.85
CA LYS A 31 -14.71 -11.80 17.37
C LYS A 31 -14.92 -10.76 16.25
N PRO A 32 -15.75 -9.71 16.42
CA PRO A 32 -15.92 -8.70 15.39
C PRO A 32 -14.65 -7.83 15.33
N LEU A 33 -13.75 -8.13 14.39
CA LEU A 33 -12.68 -7.22 13.98
C LEU A 33 -13.31 -6.09 13.17
N HIS A 34 -13.16 -4.87 13.69
CA HIS A 34 -13.32 -3.59 13.00
C HIS A 34 -14.45 -3.53 11.96
N VAL A 35 -15.68 -3.40 12.44
CA VAL A 35 -16.75 -2.79 11.66
C VAL A 35 -16.28 -1.38 11.29
N VAL A 36 -16.02 -1.11 10.02
CA VAL A 36 -15.95 0.26 9.52
C VAL A 36 -17.40 0.75 9.51
N PRO A 37 -17.82 1.65 10.42
CA PRO A 37 -19.22 2.06 10.44
C PRO A 37 -19.51 2.82 9.14
N LEU A 38 -20.39 2.26 8.32
CA LEU A 38 -20.99 2.99 7.21
C LEU A 38 -22.01 3.96 7.82
N ILE A 39 -21.63 5.23 7.97
CA ILE A 39 -22.53 6.27 8.50
C ILE A 39 -23.35 6.83 7.34
N ILE A 40 -24.64 6.54 7.33
CA ILE A 40 -25.61 7.13 6.40
C ILE A 40 -26.34 8.24 7.15
N SER A 41 -26.16 9.49 6.71
CA SER A 41 -26.92 10.65 7.22
C SER A 41 -28.17 10.83 6.35
N CYS A 42 -29.35 10.57 6.90
CA CYS A 42 -30.63 10.74 6.22
C CYS A 42 -31.64 11.48 7.11
N ASN A 43 -32.53 12.26 6.49
CA ASN A 43 -33.58 13.01 7.20
C ASN A 43 -34.76 12.12 7.64
N ASP A 44 -34.99 10.99 6.98
CA ASP A 44 -36.05 10.03 7.31
C ASP A 44 -35.48 8.60 7.29
N PRO A 45 -35.47 7.86 8.42
CA PRO A 45 -34.97 6.48 8.48
C PRO A 45 -35.89 5.46 7.80
N HIS A 46 -37.08 5.84 7.35
CA HIS A 46 -38.04 4.96 6.66
C HIS A 46 -38.03 5.09 5.13
N ASP A 47 -37.12 5.89 4.56
CA ASP A 47 -36.98 6.03 3.11
C ASP A 47 -36.57 4.67 2.46
N GLU A 48 -37.33 4.25 1.43
CA GLU A 48 -37.13 2.98 0.72
C GLU A 48 -35.69 2.85 0.16
N VAL A 49 -35.04 3.97 -0.14
CA VAL A 49 -33.66 4.01 -0.64
C VAL A 49 -32.66 3.60 0.44
N VAL A 50 -32.90 3.94 1.71
CA VAL A 50 -32.01 3.59 2.84
C VAL A 50 -32.14 2.12 3.19
N SER A 51 -33.36 1.56 3.17
CA SER A 51 -33.59 0.13 3.37
C SER A 51 -32.94 -0.73 2.27
N ALA A 52 -33.02 -0.28 1.01
CA ALA A 52 -32.38 -0.98 -0.11
C ALA A 52 -30.84 -0.97 -0.05
N VAL A 53 -30.25 0.13 0.45
CA VAL A 53 -28.79 0.24 0.64
C VAL A 53 -28.31 -0.65 1.78
N VAL A 54 -29.06 -0.75 2.88
CA VAL A 54 -28.72 -1.64 4.01
C VAL A 54 -28.85 -3.12 3.62
N GLU A 55 -29.84 -3.49 2.80
CA GLU A 55 -29.97 -4.86 2.27
C GLU A 55 -28.85 -5.26 1.30
N GLN A 56 -28.37 -4.34 0.44
CA GLN A 56 -27.34 -4.66 -0.57
C GLN A 56 -25.91 -4.76 0.00
N VAL A 57 -25.61 -4.10 1.12
CA VAL A 57 -24.23 -3.99 1.62
C VAL A 57 -23.81 -5.18 2.51
N GLY A 58 -24.76 -5.89 3.12
CA GLY A 58 -24.48 -7.01 4.02
C GLY A 58 -23.72 -6.59 5.28
N PHE A 59 -23.70 -7.47 6.29
CA PHE A 59 -23.19 -7.30 7.67
C PHE A 59 -22.33 -6.05 7.96
N GLY A 60 -22.85 -5.15 8.83
CA GLY A 60 -22.06 -4.11 9.51
C GLY A 60 -22.48 -2.65 9.28
N ALA A 61 -23.63 -2.37 8.67
CA ALA A 61 -24.13 -0.99 8.55
C ALA A 61 -24.77 -0.50 9.86
N VAL A 62 -24.42 0.72 10.29
CA VAL A 62 -25.04 1.43 11.43
C VAL A 62 -25.70 2.69 10.88
N ALA A 63 -27.04 2.69 10.81
CA ALA A 63 -27.78 3.89 10.45
C ALA A 63 -27.85 4.83 11.66
N LEU A 64 -27.47 6.10 11.47
CA LEU A 64 -27.46 7.11 12.53
C LEU A 64 -28.40 8.25 12.10
N SER A 65 -29.59 8.31 12.70
CA SER A 65 -30.51 9.43 12.49
C SER A 65 -30.09 10.58 13.42
N ILE A 66 -29.68 11.71 12.85
CA ILE A 66 -29.46 12.95 13.59
C ILE A 66 -30.51 13.94 13.08
N PRO A 67 -31.52 14.34 13.89
CA PRO A 67 -32.54 15.26 13.43
C PRO A 67 -31.95 16.67 13.29
N THR A 68 -31.86 17.16 12.06
CA THR A 68 -31.57 18.57 11.75
C THR A 68 -32.84 19.40 11.84
N SER A 69 -33.41 19.53 13.03
CA SER A 69 -34.28 20.63 13.47
C SER A 69 -34.80 20.31 14.86
N GLY A 70 -34.79 21.30 15.75
CA GLY A 70 -35.11 21.14 17.17
C GLY A 70 -36.47 20.48 17.40
N GLY A 71 -36.44 19.33 18.06
CA GLY A 71 -37.63 18.63 18.56
C GLY A 71 -37.27 17.85 19.81
N CYS A 72 -37.82 18.25 20.96
CA CYS A 72 -37.67 17.53 22.23
C CYS A 72 -38.51 16.24 22.18
N ILE A 73 -37.95 15.11 22.63
CA ILE A 73 -38.73 13.88 22.88
C ILE A 73 -39.13 13.88 24.36
N PHE A 74 -40.42 14.00 24.64
CA PHE A 74 -41.01 13.81 25.97
C PHE A 74 -41.11 12.31 26.28
N ASN A 75 -40.83 11.93 27.53
CA ASN A 75 -41.24 10.64 28.08
C ASN A 75 -42.47 10.84 28.98
N THR A 76 -43.39 9.87 29.06
CA THR A 76 -44.72 10.04 29.67
C THR A 76 -44.76 10.20 31.18
N ASP A 77 -43.63 10.18 31.89
CA ASP A 77 -43.56 10.48 33.32
C ASP A 77 -42.55 11.62 33.54
N GLY A 78 -43.05 12.83 33.76
CA GLY A 78 -42.29 14.09 33.70
C GLY A 78 -41.18 14.27 34.74
N ALA A 79 -40.02 13.64 34.54
CA ALA A 79 -38.77 13.92 35.24
C ALA A 79 -37.62 14.20 34.26
N PHE A 80 -36.83 15.23 34.57
CA PHE A 80 -35.63 15.64 33.82
C PHE A 80 -34.42 14.80 34.25
N GLU A 81 -33.81 14.05 33.33
CA GLU A 81 -32.44 13.51 33.50
C GLU A 81 -31.61 13.71 32.21
N PRO A 82 -30.30 14.01 32.33
CA PRO A 82 -29.41 14.13 31.18
C PRO A 82 -28.96 12.73 30.72
N VAL A 83 -29.38 12.33 29.51
CA VAL A 83 -28.96 11.04 28.93
C VAL A 83 -27.48 11.09 28.55
N ARG A 84 -26.62 10.51 29.38
CA ARG A 84 -25.25 10.10 29.01
C ARG A 84 -25.32 8.79 28.23
N GLY A 85 -25.53 8.86 26.91
CA GLY A 85 -25.36 7.71 26.02
C GLY A 85 -26.18 7.79 24.73
N ILE A 86 -25.56 7.48 23.60
CA ILE A 86 -26.24 7.28 22.31
C ILE A 86 -26.88 5.87 22.33
N MET A 87 -28.21 5.78 22.29
CA MET A 87 -28.88 4.50 22.04
C MET A 87 -28.79 4.15 20.56
N THR A 88 -28.36 2.92 20.26
CA THR A 88 -28.40 2.33 18.91
C THR A 88 -29.33 1.12 18.96
N GLU A 89 -30.37 1.11 18.11
CA GLU A 89 -31.21 -0.07 17.90
C GLU A 89 -30.64 -0.92 16.76
N ILE A 90 -30.42 -2.21 17.01
CA ILE A 90 -29.96 -3.18 16.02
C ILE A 90 -31.13 -4.13 15.73
N HIS A 91 -31.59 -4.20 14.49
CA HIS A 91 -32.55 -5.20 14.03
C HIS A 91 -31.84 -6.34 13.29
N TYR A 92 -32.07 -7.59 13.71
CA TYR A 92 -31.63 -8.78 12.99
C TYR A 92 -32.85 -9.44 12.30
N PRO A 93 -32.80 -9.82 11.01
CA PRO A 93 -34.00 -10.22 10.28
C PRO A 93 -34.56 -11.62 10.60
N TRP A 94 -33.98 -12.41 11.51
CA TRP A 94 -34.42 -13.81 11.70
C TRP A 94 -34.59 -14.32 13.15
N GLU A 95 -34.51 -13.49 14.19
CA GLU A 95 -34.98 -13.90 15.52
C GLU A 95 -35.75 -12.76 16.20
N LYS A 96 -37.01 -13.02 16.59
CA LYS A 96 -37.86 -12.09 17.36
C LYS A 96 -37.39 -11.95 18.82
N LYS A 97 -36.16 -11.49 19.07
CA LYS A 97 -35.70 -11.11 20.42
C LYS A 97 -34.91 -9.80 20.40
N LYS A 98 -35.39 -8.83 21.19
CA LYS A 98 -34.70 -7.57 21.51
C LYS A 98 -33.50 -7.88 22.39
N ILE A 99 -32.29 -7.49 21.98
CA ILE A 99 -31.12 -7.45 22.85
C ILE A 99 -30.52 -6.06 22.76
N THR A 100 -30.65 -5.28 23.83
CA THR A 100 -29.96 -4.01 24.03
C THR A 100 -28.56 -4.28 24.54
N LYS A 101 -27.51 -3.87 23.82
CA LYS A 101 -26.13 -3.93 24.31
C LYS A 101 -25.45 -2.58 24.07
N ALA A 102 -25.09 -1.89 25.15
CA ALA A 102 -24.38 -0.62 25.09
C ALA A 102 -22.92 -0.86 24.67
N LEU A 103 -22.48 -0.22 23.59
CA LEU A 103 -21.08 -0.19 23.18
C LEU A 103 -20.38 0.97 23.91
N VAL A 104 -19.50 0.65 24.86
CA VAL A 104 -18.67 1.67 25.54
C VAL A 104 -17.44 1.93 24.68
N MET A 105 -17.34 3.11 24.07
CA MET A 105 -16.12 3.56 23.37
C MET A 105 -15.07 4.12 24.35
N PRO A 106 -13.77 3.96 24.10
CA PRO A 106 -12.71 4.59 24.91
C PRO A 106 -12.79 6.13 24.84
N PRO A 107 -12.61 6.86 25.96
CA PRO A 107 -12.80 8.32 26.03
C PRO A 107 -11.95 9.12 25.01
N GLU A 108 -10.73 8.67 24.76
CA GLU A 108 -9.71 9.40 23.98
C GLU A 108 -10.05 9.60 22.50
N LYS A 109 -10.90 8.73 21.92
CA LYS A 109 -11.35 8.85 20.52
C LYS A 109 -12.64 9.66 20.36
N GLY A 110 -13.43 9.79 21.43
CA GLY A 110 -14.68 10.57 21.44
C GLY A 110 -14.43 12.07 21.53
N GLU A 111 -13.41 12.49 22.28
CA GLU A 111 -13.07 13.90 22.48
C GLU A 111 -12.65 14.59 21.17
N GLY A 112 -11.83 13.94 20.33
CA GLY A 112 -11.40 14.51 19.05
C GLY A 112 -12.55 14.73 18.06
N MET A 113 -13.58 13.88 18.12
CA MET A 113 -14.77 14.01 17.28
C MET A 113 -15.71 15.10 17.79
N LEU A 114 -15.87 15.22 19.10
CA LEU A 114 -16.63 16.30 19.75
C LEU A 114 -16.02 17.68 19.49
N VAL A 115 -14.69 17.80 19.54
CA VAL A 115 -13.99 19.05 19.21
C VAL A 115 -14.19 19.41 17.74
N ALA A 116 -14.12 18.45 16.82
CA ALA A 116 -14.35 18.69 15.39
C ALA A 116 -15.81 19.11 15.10
N VAL A 117 -16.78 18.48 15.76
CA VAL A 117 -18.20 18.80 15.64
C VAL A 117 -18.52 20.18 16.22
N GLU A 118 -17.95 20.53 17.38
CA GLU A 118 -18.15 21.85 18.00
C GLU A 118 -17.48 22.96 17.18
N LYS A 119 -16.32 22.70 16.56
CA LYS A 119 -15.69 23.63 15.60
C LYS A 119 -16.58 23.85 14.37
N LEU A 120 -17.20 22.79 13.83
CA LEU A 120 -18.14 22.90 12.71
C LEU A 120 -19.42 23.64 13.11
N ARG A 121 -19.95 23.41 14.31
CA ARG A 121 -21.14 24.08 14.85
C ARG A 121 -20.92 25.57 15.03
N ARG A 122 -19.79 25.97 15.65
CA ARG A 122 -19.40 27.38 15.79
C ARG A 122 -19.17 28.06 14.43
N ARG A 123 -18.65 27.32 13.45
CA ARG A 123 -18.48 27.80 12.07
C ARG A 123 -19.83 28.06 11.39
N GLU A 124 -20.81 27.17 11.57
CA GLU A 124 -22.16 27.36 11.05
C GLU A 124 -22.91 28.50 11.76
N GLU A 125 -22.72 28.68 13.07
CA GLU A 125 -23.29 29.81 13.83
C GLU A 125 -22.71 31.16 13.38
N LYS A 126 -21.38 31.24 13.15
CA LYS A 126 -20.70 32.50 12.80
C LYS A 126 -20.89 32.91 11.34
N TYR A 127 -20.94 31.94 10.41
CA TYR A 127 -20.93 32.23 8.97
C TYR A 127 -22.19 31.74 8.22
N GLY A 128 -23.11 31.05 8.88
CA GLY A 128 -24.31 30.48 8.27
C GLY A 128 -24.05 29.25 7.39
N PRO A 129 -25.11 28.52 6.98
CA PRO A 129 -25.00 27.29 6.20
C PRO A 129 -24.43 27.54 4.79
N ARG A 130 -23.53 26.65 4.36
CA ARG A 130 -22.73 26.79 3.12
C ARG A 130 -23.54 26.66 1.82
N ALA A 131 -24.80 26.23 1.92
CA ALA A 131 -25.64 25.82 0.79
C ALA A 131 -26.17 27.00 -0.08
N THR A 132 -25.96 28.26 0.32
CA THR A 132 -26.54 29.44 -0.35
C THR A 132 -25.54 30.51 -0.76
N LEU A 133 -24.25 30.19 -0.88
CA LEU A 133 -23.20 31.19 -1.15
C LEU A 133 -22.78 31.20 -2.63
N THR A 134 -22.58 32.40 -3.19
CA THR A 134 -22.06 32.60 -4.53
C THR A 134 -20.54 32.39 -4.58
N LYS A 135 -19.98 32.12 -5.78
CA LYS A 135 -18.54 31.83 -5.97
C LYS A 135 -17.62 32.95 -5.45
N GLU A 136 -18.03 34.21 -5.54
CA GLU A 136 -17.25 35.36 -5.03
C GLU A 136 -17.27 35.44 -3.51
N GLU A 137 -18.40 35.11 -2.86
CA GLU A 137 -18.52 35.05 -1.40
C GLU A 137 -17.72 33.87 -0.81
N VAL A 138 -17.64 32.75 -1.53
CA VAL A 138 -16.77 31.62 -1.17
C VAL A 138 -15.30 32.00 -1.27
N ARG A 139 -14.90 32.81 -2.27
CA ARG A 139 -13.52 33.26 -2.43
C ARG A 139 -13.12 34.29 -1.36
N MET A 140 -13.98 35.26 -1.09
CA MET A 140 -13.77 36.27 -0.04
C MET A 140 -13.71 35.62 1.35
N ARG A 141 -14.53 34.59 1.61
CA ARG A 141 -14.46 33.81 2.85
C ARG A 141 -13.21 32.94 2.94
N ALA A 142 -12.75 32.37 1.83
CA ALA A 142 -11.50 31.61 1.80
C ALA A 142 -10.26 32.51 1.94
N GLU A 143 -10.32 33.75 1.47
CA GLU A 143 -9.28 34.77 1.67
C GLU A 143 -9.30 35.32 3.12
N ALA A 144 -10.48 35.47 3.73
CA ALA A 144 -10.62 35.77 5.16
C ALA A 144 -10.16 34.61 6.06
N GLU A 145 -10.49 33.35 5.72
CA GLU A 145 -9.98 32.15 6.42
C GLU A 145 -8.46 32.03 6.29
N LYS A 146 -7.87 32.33 5.13
CA LYS A 146 -6.41 32.37 4.96
C LYS A 146 -5.73 33.50 5.74
N ALA A 147 -6.44 34.60 6.00
CA ALA A 147 -5.93 35.69 6.82
C ALA A 147 -6.05 35.38 8.32
N GLU A 148 -7.02 34.54 8.73
CA GLU A 148 -7.17 34.01 10.10
C GLU A 148 -6.36 32.70 10.34
N GLU A 149 -5.88 32.00 9.30
CA GLU A 149 -5.00 30.81 9.37
C GLU A 149 -3.50 31.14 9.57
N GLN A 150 -3.14 32.41 9.82
CA GLN A 150 -1.90 32.61 10.59
C GLN A 150 -2.10 31.87 11.91
N PRO A 151 -1.11 31.10 12.39
CA PRO A 151 -1.29 30.33 13.61
C PRO A 151 -1.74 31.32 14.68
N GLU A 152 -3.00 31.23 15.09
CA GLU A 152 -3.35 31.64 16.43
C GLU A 152 -2.41 30.80 17.28
N ASP A 153 -1.38 31.45 17.81
CA ASP A 153 -0.56 30.94 18.87
C ASP A 153 -1.53 30.64 20.03
N GLU A 154 -2.22 29.50 19.95
CA GLU A 154 -2.68 28.76 21.11
C GLU A 154 -1.40 28.26 21.79
N GLU A 155 -0.63 29.19 22.36
CA GLU A 155 0.08 28.94 23.61
C GLU A 155 -1.03 28.58 24.61
N GLU A 156 -1.43 27.30 24.56
CA GLU A 156 -2.09 26.65 25.68
C GLU A 156 -1.12 26.89 26.83
N ASP A 157 -1.46 27.82 27.74
CA ASP A 157 -0.74 28.09 28.97
C ASP A 157 -0.56 26.74 29.67
N VAL A 158 0.57 26.08 29.40
CA VAL A 158 0.95 24.86 30.07
C VAL A 158 1.13 25.33 31.49
N ASP A 159 0.17 25.02 32.36
CA ASP A 159 0.20 25.42 33.76
C ASP A 159 1.63 25.18 34.24
N ALA A 160 2.34 26.25 34.61
CA ALA A 160 3.77 26.17 34.88
C ALA A 160 4.06 25.11 35.96
N ALA A 161 3.05 24.83 36.81
CA ALA A 161 3.03 23.71 37.74
C ALA A 161 3.05 22.33 37.05
N ALA A 162 2.20 22.10 36.04
CA ALA A 162 2.17 20.85 35.27
C ALA A 162 3.44 20.64 34.44
N ALA A 163 4.02 21.70 33.87
CA ALA A 163 5.30 21.64 33.18
C ALA A 163 6.47 21.34 34.16
N ALA A 164 6.44 21.94 35.36
CA ALA A 164 7.41 21.65 36.41
C ALA A 164 7.28 20.22 36.96
N GLU A 165 6.06 19.72 37.14
CA GLU A 165 5.77 18.34 37.55
C GLU A 165 6.26 17.35 36.49
N ALA A 166 5.99 17.59 35.21
CA ALA A 166 6.49 16.77 34.11
C ALA A 166 8.03 16.73 34.07
N ALA A 167 8.69 17.87 34.34
CA ALA A 167 10.15 17.95 34.40
C ALA A 167 10.72 17.15 35.59
N GLN A 168 10.06 17.19 36.76
CA GLN A 168 10.45 16.38 37.92
C GLN A 168 10.31 14.88 37.64
N LEU A 169 9.17 14.45 37.09
CA LEU A 169 8.92 13.05 36.71
C LEU A 169 9.90 12.56 35.63
N LYS A 170 10.27 13.43 34.68
CA LYS A 170 11.33 13.13 33.70
C LYS A 170 12.66 12.88 34.39
N GLU A 171 13.05 13.72 35.36
CA GLU A 171 14.32 13.59 36.05
C GLU A 171 14.35 12.38 36.99
N GLU A 172 13.23 12.06 37.63
CA GLU A 172 13.05 10.81 38.37
C GLU A 172 13.21 9.60 37.45
N GLY A 173 12.55 9.62 36.28
CA GLY A 173 12.70 8.57 35.27
C GLY A 173 14.16 8.41 34.83
N ASN A 174 14.89 9.51 34.63
CA ASN A 174 16.32 9.47 34.29
C ASN A 174 17.17 8.83 35.40
N LYS A 175 16.86 9.11 36.68
CA LYS A 175 17.55 8.50 37.83
C LYS A 175 17.26 7.01 37.94
N LEU A 176 16.00 6.60 37.80
CA LEU A 176 15.59 5.20 37.80
C LEU A 176 16.24 4.43 36.66
N PHE A 177 16.29 5.02 35.47
CA PHE A 177 16.93 4.42 34.30
C PHE A 177 18.43 4.23 34.52
N LYS A 178 19.13 5.23 35.09
CA LYS A 178 20.55 5.12 35.47
C LYS A 178 20.79 4.08 36.56
N ALA A 179 19.82 3.87 37.45
CA ALA A 179 19.85 2.82 38.47
C ALA A 179 19.54 1.42 37.91
N GLY A 180 19.26 1.28 36.61
CA GLY A 180 18.94 0.01 35.96
C GLY A 180 17.47 -0.39 36.03
N ASP A 181 16.61 0.38 36.70
CA ASP A 181 15.18 0.14 36.75
C ASP A 181 14.46 0.77 35.55
N ALA A 182 14.55 0.08 34.40
CA ALA A 182 13.88 0.51 33.17
C ALA A 182 12.34 0.45 33.27
N LYS A 183 11.77 -0.38 34.17
CA LYS A 183 10.31 -0.48 34.36
C LYS A 183 9.80 0.72 35.16
N GLY A 184 10.47 1.07 36.25
CA GLY A 184 10.18 2.27 37.03
C GLY A 184 10.35 3.53 36.19
N ALA A 185 11.44 3.63 35.41
CA ALA A 185 11.67 4.75 34.51
C ALA A 185 10.55 4.91 33.46
N LEU A 186 10.13 3.80 32.83
CA LEU A 186 9.02 3.81 31.87
C LEU A 186 7.72 4.33 32.48
N LYS A 187 7.44 3.97 33.74
CA LYS A 187 6.28 4.49 34.47
C LYS A 187 6.39 5.99 34.67
N SER A 188 7.50 6.49 35.21
CA SER A 188 7.72 7.93 35.43
C SER A 188 7.64 8.74 34.13
N TYR A 189 8.14 8.23 33.01
CA TYR A 189 8.00 8.92 31.71
C TYR A 189 6.57 8.94 31.16
N ARG A 190 5.80 7.87 31.35
CA ARG A 190 4.37 7.84 30.98
C ARG A 190 3.56 8.77 31.87
N ASP A 191 3.93 8.87 33.14
CA ASP A 191 3.32 9.79 34.09
C ASP A 191 3.62 11.25 33.69
N ALA A 192 4.86 11.55 33.26
CA ALA A 192 5.24 12.85 32.72
C ALA A 192 4.50 13.23 31.42
N LEU A 193 4.18 12.26 30.55
CA LEU A 193 3.39 12.48 29.34
C LEU A 193 1.93 12.85 29.62
N ARG A 194 1.38 12.46 30.78
CA ARG A 194 0.03 12.89 31.18
C ARG A 194 -0.03 14.40 31.46
N CYS A 195 1.08 14.98 31.89
CA CYS A 195 1.22 16.41 32.15
C CYS A 195 1.71 17.19 30.93
N THR A 196 2.41 16.55 29.96
CA THR A 196 2.94 17.18 28.74
C THR A 196 2.75 16.30 27.51
N LYS A 197 1.62 16.46 26.80
CA LYS A 197 1.17 15.55 25.73
C LYS A 197 2.05 15.56 24.45
N TYR A 198 2.86 16.60 24.24
CA TYR A 198 3.61 16.83 22.99
C TYR A 198 5.13 16.99 23.18
N ASN A 199 5.73 16.24 24.12
CA ASN A 199 7.17 16.31 24.33
C ASN A 199 7.92 15.17 23.58
N PRO A 200 8.67 15.46 22.49
CA PRO A 200 9.38 14.43 21.73
C PRO A 200 10.49 13.75 22.55
N ASP A 201 11.14 14.45 23.49
CA ASP A 201 12.20 13.87 24.32
C ASP A 201 11.67 12.74 25.20
N LEU A 202 10.46 12.89 25.77
CA LEU A 202 9.83 11.85 26.58
C LEU A 202 9.57 10.58 25.77
N TYR A 203 9.08 10.73 24.54
CA TYR A 203 8.90 9.59 23.63
C TYR A 203 10.23 8.91 23.28
N THR A 204 11.32 9.67 23.09
CA THR A 204 12.65 9.05 22.86
C THR A 204 13.19 8.30 24.08
N ASN A 205 12.89 8.76 25.29
CA ASN A 205 13.25 8.09 26.54
C ASN A 205 12.41 6.83 26.79
N ILE A 206 11.12 6.88 26.46
CA ILE A 206 10.23 5.70 26.46
C ILE A 206 10.73 4.66 25.48
N ALA A 207 11.08 5.05 24.26
CA ALA A 207 11.65 4.14 23.26
C ALA A 207 12.90 3.44 23.79
N LEU A 208 13.79 4.18 24.46
CA LEU A 208 14.97 3.60 25.11
C LEU A 208 14.61 2.58 26.22
N CYS A 209 13.66 2.91 27.10
CA CYS A 209 13.22 1.99 28.15
C CYS A 209 12.62 0.71 27.57
N CYS A 210 11.73 0.85 26.58
CA CYS A 210 11.12 -0.29 25.89
C CYS A 210 12.17 -1.15 25.18
N THR A 211 13.20 -0.55 24.59
CA THR A 211 14.34 -1.25 23.97
C THR A 211 15.16 -2.07 24.96
N ASN A 212 15.32 -1.57 26.20
CA ASN A 212 15.99 -2.30 27.28
C ASN A 212 15.12 -3.41 27.88
N LEU A 213 13.80 -3.26 27.80
CA LEU A 213 12.82 -4.26 28.23
C LEU A 213 12.44 -5.26 27.12
N GLU A 214 13.13 -5.21 25.96
CA GLU A 214 12.86 -6.05 24.78
C GLU A 214 11.43 -5.95 24.23
N LYS A 215 10.75 -4.82 24.52
CA LYS A 215 9.42 -4.50 23.96
C LYS A 215 9.57 -3.70 22.68
N PHE A 216 9.99 -4.37 21.61
CA PHE A 216 10.38 -3.71 20.37
C PHE A 216 9.23 -2.96 19.67
N GLU A 217 8.02 -3.51 19.66
CA GLU A 217 6.84 -2.84 19.06
C GLU A 217 6.51 -1.53 19.78
N ASP A 218 6.47 -1.54 21.12
CA ASP A 218 6.27 -0.35 21.94
C ASP A 218 7.39 0.69 21.71
N ALA A 219 8.62 0.23 21.50
CA ALA A 219 9.77 1.10 21.24
C ALA A 219 9.67 1.77 19.86
N LEU A 220 9.28 1.02 18.81
CA LEU A 220 9.05 1.57 17.47
C LEU A 220 7.89 2.58 17.48
N ALA A 221 6.78 2.26 18.15
CA ALA A 221 5.65 3.18 18.28
C ALA A 221 6.04 4.49 18.96
N ALA A 222 6.80 4.42 20.05
CA ALA A 222 7.30 5.61 20.75
C ALA A 222 8.26 6.43 19.88
N SER A 223 9.20 5.78 19.19
CA SER A 223 10.12 6.46 18.26
C SER A 223 9.39 7.12 17.09
N ASN A 224 8.40 6.45 16.48
CA ASN A 224 7.59 7.03 15.42
C ASN A 224 6.83 8.27 15.91
N ARG A 225 6.25 8.19 17.11
CA ARG A 225 5.55 9.33 17.69
C ARG A 225 6.49 10.51 17.97
N ALA A 226 7.72 10.25 18.42
CA ALA A 226 8.73 11.29 18.58
C ALA A 226 9.09 11.97 17.24
N LEU A 227 9.19 11.21 16.15
CA LEU A 227 9.46 11.73 14.81
C LEU A 227 8.28 12.53 14.25
N GLU A 228 7.04 12.08 14.47
CA GLU A 228 5.84 12.82 14.08
C GLU A 228 5.77 14.18 14.78
N ILE A 229 5.99 14.21 16.11
CA ILE A 229 5.93 15.46 16.90
C ILE A 229 7.06 16.41 16.50
N SER A 230 8.27 15.89 16.26
CA SER A 230 9.42 16.70 15.84
C SER A 230 9.47 16.98 14.34
N GLN A 231 8.46 16.56 13.57
CA GLN A 231 8.43 16.69 12.09
C GLN A 231 9.70 16.14 11.42
N GLY A 232 10.25 15.04 11.97
CA GLY A 232 11.44 14.38 11.45
C GLY A 232 12.78 15.08 11.77
N THR A 233 12.78 16.18 12.53
CA THR A 233 14.00 16.97 12.80
C THR A 233 14.82 16.46 14.00
N SER A 234 14.35 15.44 14.72
CA SER A 234 15.04 14.90 15.89
C SER A 234 16.01 13.77 15.53
N ALA A 235 17.31 14.09 15.49
CA ALA A 235 18.39 13.11 15.29
C ALA A 235 18.34 11.97 16.34
N LYS A 236 17.97 12.30 17.59
CA LYS A 236 17.83 11.30 18.67
C LYS A 236 16.70 10.31 18.38
N ALA A 237 15.57 10.76 17.86
CA ALA A 237 14.44 9.89 17.56
C ALA A 237 14.78 8.89 16.44
N TRP A 238 15.42 9.36 15.36
CA TRP A 238 15.98 8.51 14.31
C TRP A 238 16.99 7.50 14.86
N TYR A 239 17.95 7.96 15.67
CA TYR A 239 18.93 7.07 16.30
C TYR A 239 18.26 6.00 17.19
N ARG A 240 17.28 6.36 18.02
CA ARG A 240 16.56 5.42 18.89
C ARG A 240 15.82 4.37 18.08
N ARG A 241 15.14 4.76 16.99
CA ARG A 241 14.45 3.81 16.11
C ARG A 241 15.44 2.90 15.37
N GLY A 242 16.55 3.45 14.88
CA GLY A 242 17.63 2.67 14.27
C GLY A 242 18.23 1.65 15.24
N MET A 243 18.39 1.99 16.52
CA MET A 243 18.85 1.05 17.55
C MET A 243 17.83 -0.07 17.84
N VAL A 244 16.54 0.21 17.76
CA VAL A 244 15.49 -0.82 17.87
C VAL A 244 15.59 -1.78 16.70
N TYR A 245 15.65 -1.27 15.47
CA TYR A 245 15.83 -2.09 14.28
C TYR A 245 17.11 -2.92 14.33
N LEU A 246 18.21 -2.35 14.83
CA LEU A 246 19.47 -3.07 15.00
C LEU A 246 19.35 -4.26 15.97
N LYS A 247 18.59 -4.11 17.08
CA LYS A 247 18.31 -5.21 18.01
C LYS A 247 17.35 -6.26 17.44
N MET A 248 16.46 -5.85 16.54
CA MET A 248 15.58 -6.75 15.79
C MET A 248 16.28 -7.41 14.59
N GLU A 249 17.57 -7.15 14.39
CA GLU A 249 18.37 -7.61 13.25
C GLU A 249 17.87 -7.11 11.87
N ASP A 250 17.03 -6.08 11.87
CA ASP A 250 16.62 -5.38 10.64
C ASP A 250 17.68 -4.33 10.26
N TYR A 251 18.78 -4.82 9.70
CA TYR A 251 19.93 -3.99 9.34
C TYR A 251 19.61 -2.95 8.25
N ASN A 252 18.62 -3.20 7.40
CA ASN A 252 18.20 -2.29 6.34
C ASN A 252 17.56 -1.02 6.92
N ASN A 253 16.52 -1.19 7.74
CA ASN A 253 15.84 -0.06 8.37
C ASN A 253 16.74 0.63 9.40
N ALA A 254 17.58 -0.12 10.13
CA ALA A 254 18.57 0.45 11.03
C ALA A 254 19.59 1.35 10.30
N HIS A 255 20.16 0.88 9.18
CA HIS A 255 21.14 1.66 8.43
C HIS A 255 20.54 2.91 7.79
N HIS A 256 19.27 2.87 7.37
CA HIS A 256 18.54 4.05 6.90
C HIS A 256 18.37 5.06 8.04
N ASP A 257 17.83 4.65 9.18
CA ASP A 257 17.58 5.54 10.32
C ASP A 257 18.87 6.19 10.86
N PHE A 258 20.01 5.47 10.85
CA PHE A 258 21.29 6.07 11.22
C PHE A 258 21.80 7.08 10.19
N ARG A 259 21.44 6.95 8.90
CA ARG A 259 21.76 7.94 7.88
C ARG A 259 21.00 9.23 8.12
N GLU A 260 19.68 9.15 8.31
CA GLU A 260 18.84 10.31 8.61
C GLU A 260 19.31 11.01 9.90
N ALA A 261 19.69 10.24 10.92
CA ALA A 261 20.23 10.81 12.15
C ALA A 261 21.57 11.56 11.94
N LEU A 262 22.45 11.07 11.05
CA LEU A 262 23.71 11.75 10.70
C LEU A 262 23.51 12.97 9.81
N GLU A 263 22.49 13.00 8.96
CA GLU A 263 22.16 14.20 8.19
C GLU A 263 21.82 15.37 9.12
N LEU A 264 21.13 15.09 10.22
CA LEU A 264 20.79 16.06 11.26
C LEU A 264 21.94 16.31 12.26
N SER A 265 22.88 15.38 12.42
CA SER A 265 24.02 15.49 13.33
C SER A 265 25.31 14.92 12.72
N PRO A 266 25.95 15.65 11.77
CA PRO A 266 27.02 15.11 10.92
C PRO A 266 28.30 14.69 11.64
N ASN A 267 28.53 15.17 12.87
CA ASN A 267 29.76 14.92 13.62
C ASN A 267 29.56 13.96 14.80
N ASP A 268 28.41 13.27 14.90
CA ASP A 268 28.18 12.30 15.97
C ASP A 268 28.89 10.97 15.67
N LYS A 269 30.10 10.82 16.24
CA LYS A 269 30.93 9.61 16.14
C LYS A 269 30.22 8.34 16.62
N THR A 270 29.24 8.46 17.53
CA THR A 270 28.49 7.30 18.03
C THR A 270 27.57 6.76 16.95
N ILE A 271 26.82 7.66 16.30
CA ILE A 271 25.89 7.30 15.22
C ILE A 271 26.68 6.81 14.01
N GLU A 272 27.80 7.46 13.69
CA GLU A 272 28.72 7.01 12.63
C GLU A 272 29.21 5.58 12.88
N LYS A 273 29.70 5.28 14.08
CA LYS A 273 30.13 3.92 14.46
C LYS A 273 28.99 2.90 14.35
N GLN A 274 27.78 3.24 14.81
CA GLN A 274 26.63 2.33 14.71
C GLN A 274 26.20 2.10 13.26
N LYS A 275 26.22 3.14 12.42
CA LYS A 275 25.96 3.03 10.98
C LYS A 275 26.99 2.14 10.30
N GLU A 276 28.28 2.34 10.58
CA GLU A 276 29.35 1.52 10.01
C GLU A 276 29.22 0.05 10.42
N LEU A 277 28.95 -0.21 11.71
CA LEU A 277 28.73 -1.57 12.23
C LEU A 277 27.52 -2.23 11.55
N THR A 278 26.40 -1.51 11.46
CA THR A 278 25.17 -2.00 10.81
C THR A 278 25.41 -2.25 9.32
N GLY A 279 26.14 -1.36 8.64
CA GLY A 279 26.53 -1.53 7.26
C GLY A 279 27.50 -2.69 7.05
N ALA A 280 28.39 -2.97 8.00
CA ALA A 280 29.27 -4.14 7.97
C ALA A 280 28.48 -5.44 8.11
N LYS A 281 27.54 -5.53 9.06
CA LYS A 281 26.63 -6.68 9.20
C LYS A 281 25.76 -6.88 7.96
N LEU A 282 25.26 -5.80 7.37
CA LEU A 282 24.50 -5.86 6.11
C LEU A 282 25.38 -6.40 4.97
N ARG A 283 26.65 -5.98 4.89
CA ARG A 283 27.60 -6.50 3.89
C ARG A 283 27.96 -7.96 4.13
N GLU A 284 28.06 -8.39 5.38
CA GLU A 284 28.35 -9.79 5.74
C GLU A 284 27.18 -10.70 5.34
N GLY A 285 25.95 -10.36 5.73
CA GLY A 285 24.76 -11.11 5.30
C GLY A 285 24.55 -11.06 3.78
N ASP A 286 24.81 -9.91 3.14
CA ASP A 286 24.82 -9.80 1.69
C ASP A 286 25.88 -10.71 1.06
N ALA A 287 27.09 -10.81 1.65
CA ALA A 287 28.19 -11.60 1.10
C ALA A 287 27.93 -13.10 1.20
N ASP A 288 27.37 -13.57 2.31
CA ASP A 288 26.99 -14.98 2.49
C ASP A 288 25.85 -15.35 1.53
N GLY A 289 24.83 -14.50 1.42
CA GLY A 289 23.74 -14.70 0.47
C GLY A 289 24.19 -14.61 -0.99
N GLU A 290 25.10 -13.68 -1.32
CA GLU A 290 25.70 -13.56 -2.64
C GLU A 290 26.57 -14.78 -2.96
N ALA A 291 27.36 -15.29 -2.02
CA ALA A 291 28.13 -16.53 -2.20
C ALA A 291 27.22 -17.73 -2.46
N HIS A 292 26.08 -17.81 -1.77
CA HIS A 292 25.08 -18.85 -2.02
C HIS A 292 24.49 -18.77 -3.44
N PHE A 293 24.03 -17.60 -3.88
CA PHE A 293 23.51 -17.41 -5.24
C PHE A 293 24.59 -17.57 -6.31
N ARG A 294 25.83 -17.15 -6.02
CA ARG A 294 26.96 -17.35 -6.92
C ARG A 294 27.24 -18.84 -7.12
N GLY A 295 27.24 -19.64 -6.06
CA GLY A 295 27.36 -21.09 -6.16
C GLY A 295 26.25 -21.72 -7.01
N ILE A 296 25.00 -21.26 -6.87
CA ILE A 296 23.87 -21.71 -7.70
C ILE A 296 24.10 -21.35 -9.18
N VAL A 297 24.47 -20.11 -9.46
CA VAL A 297 24.67 -19.57 -10.81
C VAL A 297 25.89 -20.22 -11.49
N GLU A 298 26.97 -20.45 -10.76
CA GLU A 298 28.17 -21.16 -11.24
C GLU A 298 27.87 -22.64 -11.52
N ALA A 299 27.15 -23.33 -10.63
CA ALA A 299 26.73 -24.70 -10.85
C ALA A 299 25.81 -24.84 -12.08
N ALA A 300 25.00 -23.83 -12.35
CA ALA A 300 24.16 -23.77 -13.55
C ALA A 300 24.94 -23.48 -14.84
N GLY A 301 26.24 -23.14 -14.77
CA GLY A 301 27.06 -22.84 -15.94
C GLY A 301 27.16 -24.00 -16.95
N ALA A 302 26.96 -25.25 -16.52
CA ALA A 302 26.90 -26.40 -17.43
C ALA A 302 25.55 -26.53 -18.16
N LEU A 303 24.47 -25.98 -17.60
CA LEU A 303 23.09 -26.12 -18.09
C LEU A 303 22.55 -24.84 -18.72
N SER A 304 23.26 -23.72 -18.56
CA SER A 304 22.88 -22.34 -18.93
C SER A 304 21.49 -21.88 -18.43
N THR A 305 20.85 -22.69 -17.59
CA THR A 305 19.49 -22.53 -17.11
C THR A 305 19.49 -22.56 -15.60
N VAL A 306 19.02 -21.50 -14.97
CA VAL A 306 18.77 -21.40 -13.54
C VAL A 306 17.26 -21.35 -13.33
N SER A 307 16.69 -22.34 -12.65
CA SER A 307 15.30 -22.29 -12.18
C SER A 307 15.28 -22.29 -10.66
N LEU A 308 14.64 -21.27 -10.10
CA LEU A 308 14.42 -21.12 -8.67
C LEU A 308 12.92 -20.98 -8.38
N ASP A 309 12.08 -21.56 -9.23
CA ASP A 309 10.64 -21.41 -9.17
C ASP A 309 10.09 -21.87 -7.80
N GLY A 310 9.20 -21.06 -7.22
CA GLY A 310 8.58 -21.32 -5.93
C GLY A 310 9.51 -21.16 -4.71
N GLN A 311 10.77 -20.78 -4.90
CA GLN A 311 11.67 -20.49 -3.78
C GLN A 311 11.34 -19.11 -3.20
N SER A 312 11.24 -19.00 -1.87
CA SER A 312 10.96 -17.71 -1.20
C SER A 312 12.21 -16.81 -1.18
N ILE A 313 12.67 -16.39 -2.36
CA ILE A 313 13.84 -15.53 -2.55
C ILE A 313 13.58 -14.15 -1.94
N GLY A 314 12.38 -13.61 -2.14
CA GLY A 314 12.01 -12.28 -1.69
C GLY A 314 12.75 -11.15 -2.43
N PRO A 315 12.49 -9.89 -2.04
CA PRO A 315 13.10 -8.73 -2.71
C PRO A 315 14.61 -8.60 -2.47
N ASP A 316 15.09 -8.94 -1.27
CA ASP A 316 16.51 -8.87 -0.94
C ASP A 316 17.32 -9.98 -1.60
N GLY A 317 16.79 -11.21 -1.65
CA GLY A 317 17.42 -12.28 -2.42
C GLY A 317 17.50 -11.94 -3.91
N ALA A 318 16.49 -11.26 -4.47
CA ALA A 318 16.51 -10.78 -5.85
C ALA A 318 17.63 -9.76 -6.08
N ARG A 319 17.90 -8.87 -5.11
CA ARG A 319 19.01 -7.91 -5.16
C ARG A 319 20.36 -8.64 -5.20
N LEU A 320 20.55 -9.68 -4.39
CA LEU A 320 21.78 -10.47 -4.37
C LEU A 320 21.96 -11.29 -5.65
N LEU A 321 20.90 -11.93 -6.13
CA LEU A 321 20.90 -12.64 -7.40
C LEU A 321 21.25 -11.69 -8.57
N ALA A 322 20.67 -10.49 -8.59
CA ALA A 322 20.98 -9.47 -9.58
C ALA A 322 22.48 -9.10 -9.57
N ARG A 323 23.12 -9.00 -8.39
CA ARG A 323 24.58 -8.78 -8.31
C ARG A 323 25.37 -9.92 -8.95
N CYS A 324 24.98 -11.17 -8.69
CA CYS A 324 25.64 -12.34 -9.29
C CYS A 324 25.50 -12.35 -10.82
N LEU A 325 24.30 -12.04 -11.32
CA LEU A 325 24.00 -12.00 -12.76
C LEU A 325 24.74 -10.89 -13.51
N ARG A 326 25.17 -9.83 -12.82
CA ARG A 326 25.95 -8.76 -13.44
C ARG A 326 27.30 -9.23 -13.96
N THR A 327 27.92 -10.17 -13.25
CA THR A 327 29.25 -10.71 -13.56
C THR A 327 29.20 -12.07 -14.24
N ASN A 328 28.03 -12.71 -14.25
CA ASN A 328 27.85 -14.02 -14.85
C ASN A 328 27.78 -13.94 -16.37
N ASP A 329 28.51 -14.84 -17.02
CA ASP A 329 28.62 -14.94 -18.48
C ASP A 329 28.06 -16.26 -19.05
N THR A 330 27.47 -17.12 -18.21
CA THR A 330 27.03 -18.48 -18.60
C THR A 330 25.52 -18.69 -18.64
N VAL A 331 24.74 -17.98 -17.83
CA VAL A 331 23.29 -18.18 -17.71
C VAL A 331 22.55 -17.44 -18.82
N THR A 332 21.79 -18.20 -19.61
CA THR A 332 20.94 -17.70 -20.69
C THR A 332 19.46 -17.73 -20.31
N THR A 333 19.05 -18.67 -19.45
CA THR A 333 17.65 -18.82 -19.02
C THR A 333 17.52 -18.72 -17.51
N LEU A 334 16.68 -17.81 -17.05
CA LEU A 334 16.41 -17.58 -15.63
C LEU A 334 14.91 -17.66 -15.35
N ARG A 335 14.52 -18.64 -14.52
CA ARG A 335 13.14 -18.80 -14.06
C ARG A 335 13.01 -18.47 -12.58
N LEU A 336 12.17 -17.48 -12.29
CA LEU A 336 11.91 -16.96 -10.94
C LEU A 336 10.40 -16.91 -10.66
N LYS A 337 9.63 -17.84 -11.21
CA LYS A 337 8.19 -17.88 -11.00
C LYS A 337 7.88 -18.05 -9.51
N ARG A 338 6.89 -17.32 -8.99
CA ARG A 338 6.42 -17.44 -7.59
C ARG A 338 7.56 -17.27 -6.54
N CYS A 339 8.50 -16.36 -6.77
CA CYS A 339 9.64 -16.11 -5.89
C CYS A 339 9.46 -14.95 -4.88
N GLY A 340 8.33 -14.25 -4.95
CA GLY A 340 8.04 -13.14 -4.04
C GLY A 340 8.96 -11.93 -4.22
N LEU A 341 9.47 -11.69 -5.43
CA LEU A 341 10.43 -10.61 -5.73
C LEU A 341 9.86 -9.21 -5.41
N ARG A 342 8.53 -9.06 -5.52
CA ARG A 342 7.80 -7.77 -5.43
C ARG A 342 8.37 -6.75 -6.43
N THR A 343 7.89 -5.51 -6.31
CA THR A 343 8.36 -4.40 -7.13
C THR A 343 9.87 -4.17 -7.02
N TYR A 344 10.42 -4.16 -5.79
CA TYR A 344 11.83 -3.84 -5.55
C TYR A 344 12.79 -4.86 -6.20
N GLY A 345 12.48 -6.17 -6.12
CA GLY A 345 13.31 -7.18 -6.78
C GLY A 345 13.32 -7.04 -8.29
N ALA A 346 12.18 -6.69 -8.91
CA ALA A 346 12.10 -6.40 -10.33
C ALA A 346 12.90 -5.13 -10.73
N GLU A 347 12.92 -4.11 -9.88
CA GLU A 347 13.74 -2.90 -10.10
C GLU A 347 15.23 -3.24 -10.10
N MET A 348 15.69 -4.11 -9.19
CA MET A 348 17.07 -4.57 -9.13
C MET A 348 17.45 -5.37 -10.37
N LEU A 349 16.60 -6.31 -10.80
CA LEU A 349 16.82 -7.09 -12.03
C LEU A 349 16.85 -6.19 -13.27
N GLY A 350 15.94 -5.20 -13.36
CA GLY A 350 15.94 -4.21 -14.44
C GLY A 350 17.26 -3.46 -14.55
N SER A 351 17.85 -3.05 -13.42
CA SER A 351 19.15 -2.37 -13.41
C SER A 351 20.30 -3.24 -13.95
N VAL A 352 20.18 -4.56 -13.83
CA VAL A 352 21.19 -5.53 -14.26
C VAL A 352 20.99 -5.96 -15.71
N LEU A 353 19.75 -6.02 -16.19
CA LEU A 353 19.45 -6.29 -17.60
C LEU A 353 20.10 -5.28 -18.54
N LYS A 354 20.38 -4.05 -18.10
CA LYS A 354 21.15 -3.08 -18.89
C LYS A 354 22.58 -3.53 -19.18
N LEU A 355 23.18 -4.30 -18.27
CA LEU A 355 24.59 -4.70 -18.29
C LEU A 355 24.76 -6.15 -18.73
N ASN A 356 23.79 -7.02 -18.43
CA ASN A 356 23.86 -8.43 -18.77
C ASN A 356 23.56 -8.63 -20.26
N ASP A 357 24.50 -9.26 -20.96
CA ASP A 357 24.48 -9.52 -22.39
C ASP A 357 24.42 -11.02 -22.72
N ARG A 358 23.90 -11.84 -21.80
CA ARG A 358 23.79 -13.29 -21.96
C ARG A 358 22.38 -13.83 -21.77
N LEU A 359 21.59 -13.20 -20.90
CA LEU A 359 20.25 -13.66 -20.62
C LEU A 359 19.34 -13.47 -21.83
N THR A 360 18.78 -14.57 -22.33
CA THR A 360 17.85 -14.64 -23.46
C THR A 360 16.41 -14.89 -23.01
N ASP A 361 16.22 -15.59 -21.88
CA ASP A 361 14.92 -16.02 -21.40
C ASP A 361 14.75 -15.69 -19.92
N LEU A 362 13.73 -14.90 -19.59
CA LEU A 362 13.46 -14.45 -18.22
C LEU A 362 11.99 -14.65 -17.85
N ASP A 363 11.74 -15.50 -16.87
CA ASP A 363 10.42 -15.70 -16.27
C ASP A 363 10.34 -15.03 -14.88
N LEU A 364 9.52 -13.98 -14.79
CA LEU A 364 9.19 -13.22 -13.60
C LEU A 364 7.70 -13.35 -13.22
N SER A 365 7.02 -14.39 -13.69
CA SER A 365 5.60 -14.60 -13.45
C SER A 365 5.29 -14.80 -11.96
N CYS A 366 4.09 -14.39 -11.52
CA CYS A 366 3.61 -14.58 -10.15
C CYS A 366 4.51 -13.96 -9.04
N ASN A 367 5.06 -12.76 -9.24
CA ASN A 367 5.99 -12.12 -8.30
C ASN A 367 5.47 -10.84 -7.62
N ALA A 368 4.17 -10.54 -7.76
CA ALA A 368 3.55 -9.31 -7.25
C ALA A 368 4.26 -8.01 -7.72
N ILE A 369 4.78 -8.03 -8.94
CA ILE A 369 5.40 -6.86 -9.59
C ILE A 369 4.30 -5.84 -9.93
N ARG A 370 4.57 -4.57 -9.63
CA ARG A 370 3.67 -3.44 -9.97
C ARG A 370 4.24 -2.60 -11.10
N ALA A 371 3.48 -1.59 -11.52
CA ALA A 371 3.84 -0.64 -12.58
C ALA A 371 5.25 -0.06 -12.50
N SER A 372 5.73 0.37 -11.31
CA SER A 372 7.08 0.94 -11.18
C SER A 372 8.18 -0.10 -11.43
N GLY A 373 7.95 -1.35 -11.04
CA GLY A 373 8.85 -2.46 -11.35
C GLY A 373 8.92 -2.74 -12.85
N LEU A 374 7.77 -2.72 -13.54
CA LEU A 374 7.74 -2.83 -15.01
C LEU A 374 8.47 -1.65 -15.68
N ALA A 375 8.28 -0.42 -15.21
CA ALA A 375 8.98 0.75 -15.74
C ALA A 375 10.49 0.58 -15.63
N LYS A 376 10.99 0.08 -14.49
CA LYS A 376 12.43 -0.14 -14.29
C LYS A 376 12.99 -1.31 -15.10
N LEU A 377 12.22 -2.39 -15.27
CA LEU A 377 12.56 -3.44 -16.23
C LEU A 377 12.65 -2.88 -17.64
N SER A 378 11.72 -2.01 -18.02
CA SER A 378 11.70 -1.36 -19.34
C SER A 378 12.97 -0.53 -19.57
N GLU A 379 13.36 0.30 -18.60
CA GLU A 379 14.61 1.08 -18.66
C GLU A 379 15.84 0.19 -18.89
N GLY A 380 15.90 -0.97 -18.23
CA GLY A 380 16.96 -1.96 -18.42
C GLY A 380 16.97 -2.59 -19.81
N LEU A 381 15.79 -2.78 -20.38
CA LEU A 381 15.58 -3.48 -21.64
C LEU A 381 15.74 -2.59 -22.87
N ILE A 382 15.63 -1.26 -22.79
CA ILE A 382 15.74 -0.35 -23.96
C ILE A 382 16.96 -0.70 -24.85
N ASN A 383 18.11 -0.94 -24.23
CA ASN A 383 19.36 -1.26 -24.93
C ASN A 383 19.78 -2.73 -24.82
N ASN A 384 19.03 -3.58 -24.13
CA ASN A 384 19.35 -5.00 -24.06
C ASN A 384 19.02 -5.65 -25.42
N LYS A 385 20.04 -6.20 -26.08
CA LYS A 385 19.91 -6.81 -27.41
C LYS A 385 19.86 -8.34 -27.39
N MET A 386 19.78 -8.94 -26.21
CA MET A 386 19.93 -10.39 -26.01
C MET A 386 18.64 -11.03 -25.51
N LEU A 387 17.90 -10.37 -24.64
CA LEU A 387 16.66 -10.91 -24.08
C LEU A 387 15.60 -11.05 -25.19
N ALA A 388 15.21 -12.29 -25.47
CA ALA A 388 14.25 -12.67 -26.50
C ALA A 388 12.88 -13.01 -25.89
N PHE A 389 12.85 -13.58 -24.68
CA PHE A 389 11.64 -13.97 -23.98
C PHE A 389 11.54 -13.29 -22.61
N LEU A 390 10.40 -12.63 -22.36
CA LEU A 390 10.07 -12.04 -21.07
C LEU A 390 8.65 -12.44 -20.64
N ASP A 391 8.54 -13.20 -19.55
CA ASP A 391 7.28 -13.46 -18.88
C ASP A 391 7.15 -12.58 -17.63
N VAL A 392 6.19 -11.66 -17.64
CA VAL A 392 5.79 -10.86 -16.48
C VAL A 392 4.30 -11.07 -16.17
N SER A 393 3.75 -12.20 -16.58
CA SER A 393 2.37 -12.57 -16.36
C SER A 393 2.06 -12.77 -14.87
N CYS A 394 0.77 -12.78 -14.53
CA CYS A 394 0.31 -13.11 -13.18
C CYS A 394 0.86 -12.16 -12.10
N ASN A 395 1.05 -10.89 -12.45
CA ASN A 395 1.56 -9.85 -11.57
C ASN A 395 0.47 -8.80 -11.25
N ASN A 396 0.84 -7.69 -10.59
CA ASN A 396 -0.06 -6.59 -10.26
C ASN A 396 0.25 -5.34 -11.09
N ILE A 397 0.64 -5.52 -12.35
CA ILE A 397 0.95 -4.44 -13.28
C ILE A 397 -0.37 -3.79 -13.73
N ASN A 398 -0.48 -2.48 -13.58
CA ASN A 398 -1.60 -1.67 -14.07
C ASN A 398 -1.10 -0.70 -15.16
N ASP A 399 -1.91 0.29 -15.54
CA ASP A 399 -1.55 1.25 -16.59
C ASP A 399 -0.44 2.25 -16.25
N GLY A 400 0.14 2.15 -15.04
CA GLY A 400 1.35 2.88 -14.69
C GLY A 400 2.58 2.28 -15.38
N GLY A 401 3.53 3.12 -15.80
CA GLY A 401 4.74 2.66 -16.47
C GLY A 401 4.53 2.25 -17.95
N ARG A 402 3.30 2.37 -18.48
CA ARG A 402 2.97 2.08 -19.89
C ARG A 402 3.81 2.88 -20.89
N GLU A 403 4.19 4.10 -20.54
CA GLU A 403 5.01 4.98 -21.38
C GLU A 403 6.43 4.45 -21.50
N ALA A 404 7.07 4.14 -20.36
CA ALA A 404 8.39 3.52 -20.33
C ALA A 404 8.42 2.18 -21.07
N PHE A 405 7.39 1.35 -20.89
CA PHE A 405 7.28 0.06 -21.60
C PHE A 405 7.08 0.25 -23.11
N ALA A 406 6.23 1.20 -23.52
CA ALA A 406 6.01 1.50 -24.94
C ALA A 406 7.24 2.13 -25.60
N GLU A 407 8.00 2.98 -24.90
CA GLU A 407 9.27 3.52 -25.37
C GLU A 407 10.30 2.41 -25.56
N MET A 408 10.44 1.52 -24.58
CA MET A 408 11.29 0.33 -24.68
C MET A 408 10.93 -0.54 -25.88
N LEU A 409 9.65 -0.81 -26.12
CA LEU A 409 9.22 -1.62 -27.25
C LEU A 409 9.51 -0.99 -28.62
N LYS A 410 9.57 0.34 -28.74
CA LYS A 410 9.91 0.99 -30.02
C LYS A 410 11.37 0.70 -30.41
N ASP A 411 12.27 0.74 -29.44
CA ASP A 411 13.72 0.68 -29.66
C ASP A 411 14.30 -0.73 -29.48
N ASN A 412 13.60 -1.60 -28.74
CA ASN A 412 14.01 -2.98 -28.53
C ASN A 412 13.49 -3.89 -29.66
N GLY A 413 14.38 -4.27 -30.58
CA GLY A 413 14.13 -5.27 -31.62
C GLY A 413 14.57 -6.69 -31.26
N ALA A 414 15.09 -6.92 -30.05
CA ALA A 414 15.59 -8.22 -29.61
C ALA A 414 14.48 -9.09 -29.00
N LEU A 415 13.57 -8.48 -28.24
CA LEU A 415 12.42 -9.18 -27.66
C LEU A 415 11.53 -9.75 -28.76
N ARG A 416 11.32 -11.07 -28.70
CA ARG A 416 10.47 -11.84 -29.62
C ARG A 416 9.16 -12.23 -28.98
N GLU A 417 9.15 -12.49 -27.69
CA GLU A 417 7.99 -12.97 -26.97
C GLU A 417 7.84 -12.28 -25.62
N ILE A 418 6.64 -11.77 -25.36
CA ILE A 418 6.30 -11.08 -24.13
C ILE A 418 4.94 -11.58 -23.63
N ASP A 419 4.91 -12.04 -22.38
CA ASP A 419 3.68 -12.38 -21.69
C ASP A 419 3.33 -11.35 -20.61
N LEU A 420 2.26 -10.60 -20.83
CA LEU A 420 1.65 -9.65 -19.88
C LEU A 420 0.33 -10.19 -19.32
N GLY A 421 0.04 -11.48 -19.48
CA GLY A 421 -1.20 -12.10 -19.07
C GLY A 421 -1.48 -11.99 -17.57
N HIS A 422 -2.73 -12.15 -17.14
CA HIS A 422 -3.16 -12.12 -15.74
C HIS A 422 -2.63 -10.90 -14.96
N ASN A 423 -2.67 -9.71 -15.58
CA ASN A 423 -2.34 -8.44 -14.95
C ASN A 423 -3.59 -7.53 -14.85
N ARG A 424 -3.40 -6.24 -14.53
CA ARG A 424 -4.45 -5.24 -14.39
C ARG A 424 -4.37 -4.16 -15.48
N LEU A 425 -3.86 -4.51 -16.66
CA LEU A 425 -3.78 -3.60 -17.81
C LEU A 425 -5.19 -3.29 -18.34
N GLN A 426 -5.38 -2.07 -18.81
CA GLN A 426 -6.63 -1.56 -19.38
C GLN A 426 -6.36 -0.95 -20.76
N PHE A 427 -7.33 -0.17 -21.26
CA PHE A 427 -7.31 0.39 -22.60
C PHE A 427 -6.08 1.26 -22.88
N ASP A 428 -5.65 2.11 -21.93
CA ASP A 428 -4.56 3.06 -22.17
C ASP A 428 -3.22 2.37 -22.37
N SER A 429 -2.94 1.31 -21.59
CA SER A 429 -1.75 0.48 -21.80
C SER A 429 -1.73 -0.13 -23.19
N VAL A 430 -2.85 -0.72 -23.62
CA VAL A 430 -2.91 -1.33 -24.95
C VAL A 430 -2.81 -0.26 -26.04
N ALA A 431 -3.38 0.93 -25.85
CA ALA A 431 -3.26 2.02 -26.80
C ALA A 431 -1.80 2.47 -27.00
N CYS A 432 -1.03 2.58 -25.90
CA CYS A 432 0.41 2.89 -25.93
C CYS A 432 1.25 1.76 -26.53
N ILE A 433 1.00 0.51 -26.15
CA ILE A 433 1.72 -0.64 -26.71
C ILE A 433 1.42 -0.78 -28.21
N THR A 434 0.17 -0.59 -28.62
CA THR A 434 -0.20 -0.63 -30.04
C THR A 434 0.53 0.45 -30.85
N SER A 435 0.70 1.67 -30.32
CA SER A 435 1.44 2.70 -31.03
C SER A 435 2.94 2.39 -31.11
N ALA A 436 3.52 1.76 -30.09
CA ALA A 436 4.89 1.26 -30.12
C ALA A 436 5.08 0.13 -31.15
N LEU A 437 4.14 -0.81 -31.22
CA LEU A 437 4.20 -1.93 -32.16
C LEU A 437 4.14 -1.50 -33.64
N LYS A 438 3.60 -0.32 -33.95
CA LYS A 438 3.67 0.21 -35.33
C LYS A 438 5.10 0.50 -35.79
N VAL A 439 6.00 0.78 -34.84
CA VAL A 439 7.42 1.05 -35.10
C VAL A 439 8.26 -0.20 -34.89
N ASN A 440 7.90 -1.02 -33.89
CA ASN A 440 8.59 -2.28 -33.63
C ASN A 440 8.51 -3.21 -34.85
N THR A 441 9.58 -3.97 -35.08
CA THR A 441 9.65 -4.95 -36.16
C THR A 441 10.12 -6.32 -35.68
N GLY A 442 10.49 -6.45 -34.40
CA GLY A 442 11.12 -7.65 -33.84
C GLY A 442 10.14 -8.62 -33.19
N LEU A 443 9.05 -8.11 -32.60
CA LEU A 443 8.16 -8.90 -31.75
C LEU A 443 7.35 -9.91 -32.56
N GLU A 444 7.30 -11.15 -32.07
CA GLU A 444 6.63 -12.29 -32.70
C GLU A 444 5.39 -12.73 -31.93
N LYS A 445 5.42 -12.70 -30.60
CA LYS A 445 4.30 -13.09 -29.75
C LYS A 445 4.06 -12.08 -28.64
N LEU A 446 2.80 -11.72 -28.45
CA LEU A 446 2.37 -10.84 -27.36
C LEU A 446 1.10 -11.38 -26.72
N SER A 447 1.12 -11.51 -25.40
CA SER A 447 -0.05 -11.94 -24.63
C SER A 447 -0.55 -10.81 -23.73
N PHE A 448 -1.86 -10.55 -23.82
CA PHE A 448 -2.63 -9.76 -22.87
C PHE A 448 -3.70 -10.60 -22.17
N ALA A 449 -3.56 -11.93 -22.17
CA ALA A 449 -4.59 -12.84 -21.67
C ALA A 449 -5.05 -12.45 -20.25
N TYR A 450 -6.34 -12.54 -19.94
CA TYR A 450 -6.92 -12.31 -18.62
C TYR A 450 -6.55 -10.94 -17.99
N ASN A 451 -6.43 -9.89 -18.81
CA ASN A 451 -6.36 -8.50 -18.36
C ASN A 451 -7.76 -7.83 -18.34
N ARG A 452 -7.84 -6.59 -17.82
CA ARG A 452 -9.10 -5.82 -17.75
C ARG A 452 -9.31 -4.99 -19.03
N LEU A 453 -9.33 -5.69 -20.16
CA LEU A 453 -9.43 -5.06 -21.48
C LEU A 453 -10.89 -4.68 -21.79
N GLY A 454 -11.10 -3.46 -22.27
CA GLY A 454 -12.40 -3.00 -22.78
C GLY A 454 -12.70 -3.52 -24.20
N SER A 455 -13.96 -3.43 -24.63
CA SER A 455 -14.43 -3.91 -25.94
C SER A 455 -13.66 -3.35 -27.13
N ASP A 456 -13.20 -2.10 -27.01
CA ASP A 456 -12.66 -1.33 -28.13
C ASP A 456 -11.18 -1.66 -28.42
N VAL A 457 -10.53 -2.38 -27.50
CA VAL A 457 -9.13 -2.78 -27.59
C VAL A 457 -8.88 -3.66 -28.81
N ILE A 458 -9.83 -4.54 -29.14
CA ILE A 458 -9.66 -5.55 -30.20
C ILE A 458 -9.45 -4.91 -31.58
N TRP A 459 -10.16 -3.84 -31.89
CA TRP A 459 -10.05 -3.14 -33.17
C TRP A 459 -8.70 -2.44 -33.32
N ARG A 460 -8.17 -1.94 -32.20
CA ARG A 460 -6.86 -1.29 -32.16
C ARG A 460 -5.74 -2.29 -32.40
N LEU A 461 -5.78 -3.44 -31.72
CA LEU A 461 -4.83 -4.53 -31.93
C LEU A 461 -4.92 -5.14 -33.34
N LEU A 462 -6.13 -5.25 -33.90
CA LEU A 462 -6.35 -5.73 -35.25
C LEU A 462 -5.65 -4.88 -36.31
N SER A 463 -5.60 -3.56 -36.12
CA SER A 463 -4.93 -2.66 -37.07
C SER A 463 -3.45 -3.02 -37.22
N VAL A 464 -2.75 -3.20 -36.09
CA VAL A 464 -1.31 -3.53 -36.05
C VAL A 464 -1.05 -4.96 -36.49
N CYS A 465 -1.87 -5.92 -36.11
CA CYS A 465 -1.65 -7.32 -36.48
C CYS A 465 -1.73 -7.58 -38.00
N SER A 466 -2.34 -6.67 -38.78
CA SER A 466 -2.29 -6.72 -40.25
C SER A 466 -0.95 -6.29 -40.82
N GLU A 467 -0.34 -5.28 -40.20
CA GLU A 467 0.76 -4.50 -40.78
C GLU A 467 2.12 -4.88 -40.18
N HIS A 468 2.14 -5.46 -38.98
CA HIS A 468 3.37 -5.80 -38.28
C HIS A 468 4.14 -6.91 -39.01
N PRO A 469 5.44 -6.73 -39.30
CA PRO A 469 6.19 -7.65 -40.17
C PRO A 469 6.44 -9.02 -39.55
N SER A 470 6.61 -9.07 -38.23
CA SER A 470 7.07 -10.27 -37.51
C SER A 470 6.04 -10.89 -36.56
N LEU A 471 4.91 -10.22 -36.31
CA LEU A 471 3.96 -10.65 -35.29
C LEU A 471 3.16 -11.86 -35.80
N ARG A 472 3.18 -12.95 -35.04
CA ARG A 472 2.57 -14.23 -35.36
C ARG A 472 1.46 -14.61 -34.41
N LEU A 473 1.52 -14.18 -33.15
CA LEU A 473 0.55 -14.54 -32.13
C LEU A 473 0.17 -13.33 -31.26
N MET A 474 -1.13 -13.07 -31.17
CA MET A 474 -1.73 -12.15 -30.22
C MET A 474 -2.68 -12.94 -29.31
N ASP A 475 -2.32 -13.11 -28.04
CA ASP A 475 -3.15 -13.82 -27.08
C ASP A 475 -4.05 -12.84 -26.30
N LEU A 476 -5.35 -12.98 -26.50
CA LEU A 476 -6.41 -12.21 -25.84
C LEU A 476 -7.39 -13.13 -25.11
N ARG A 477 -6.95 -14.32 -24.66
CA ARG A 477 -7.80 -15.21 -23.83
C ARG A 477 -8.31 -14.47 -22.60
N GLY A 478 -9.51 -14.82 -22.12
CA GLY A 478 -10.16 -14.10 -21.02
C GLY A 478 -10.81 -12.76 -21.39
N PHE A 479 -10.62 -12.28 -22.62
CA PHE A 479 -11.48 -11.26 -23.22
C PHE A 479 -12.68 -11.95 -23.88
N GLU A 480 -13.89 -11.52 -23.53
CA GLU A 480 -15.15 -12.04 -24.07
C GLU A 480 -15.79 -11.00 -24.99
N PRO A 481 -15.37 -10.91 -26.27
CA PRO A 481 -16.04 -10.07 -27.24
C PRO A 481 -17.44 -10.60 -27.54
N SER A 482 -18.32 -9.72 -28.01
CA SER A 482 -19.63 -10.17 -28.52
C SER A 482 -19.43 -11.25 -29.62
N PRO A 483 -20.35 -12.22 -29.76
CA PRO A 483 -20.24 -13.25 -30.79
C PRO A 483 -20.05 -12.69 -32.21
N GLN A 484 -20.68 -11.55 -32.49
CA GLN A 484 -20.55 -10.83 -33.77
C GLN A 484 -19.14 -10.26 -33.97
N THR A 485 -18.58 -9.63 -32.92
CA THR A 485 -17.20 -9.13 -32.92
C THR A 485 -16.21 -10.28 -33.09
N ASN A 486 -16.41 -11.40 -32.38
CA ASN A 486 -15.54 -12.57 -32.48
C ASN A 486 -15.55 -13.18 -33.89
N ALA A 487 -16.73 -13.32 -34.49
CA ALA A 487 -16.86 -13.81 -35.87
C ALA A 487 -16.13 -12.89 -36.86
N THR A 488 -16.29 -11.56 -36.71
CA THR A 488 -15.63 -10.57 -37.56
C THR A 488 -14.10 -10.61 -37.39
N VAL A 489 -13.61 -10.75 -36.15
CA VAL A 489 -12.17 -10.87 -35.86
C VAL A 489 -11.61 -12.13 -36.47
N THR A 490 -12.27 -13.27 -36.26
CA THR A 490 -11.87 -14.57 -36.81
C THR A 490 -11.82 -14.52 -38.33
N GLU A 491 -12.83 -13.93 -38.98
CA GLU A 491 -12.85 -13.74 -40.43
C GLU A 491 -11.70 -12.85 -40.92
N LYS A 492 -11.51 -11.68 -40.29
CA LYS A 492 -10.44 -10.72 -40.66
C LYS A 492 -9.03 -11.23 -40.41
N THR A 493 -8.86 -12.26 -39.58
CA THR A 493 -7.55 -12.81 -39.18
C THR A 493 -7.26 -14.17 -39.80
N LYS A 494 -8.26 -14.84 -40.39
CA LYS A 494 -8.16 -16.17 -41.02
C LYS A 494 -7.02 -16.34 -42.02
N TYR A 495 -6.66 -15.28 -42.75
CA TYR A 495 -5.61 -15.29 -43.76
C TYR A 495 -4.43 -14.35 -43.43
N LYS A 496 -4.37 -13.85 -42.20
CA LYS A 496 -3.28 -12.98 -41.75
C LYS A 496 -2.16 -13.81 -41.14
N LYS A 497 -0.95 -13.26 -41.19
CA LYS A 497 0.25 -13.85 -40.60
C LYS A 497 0.18 -13.94 -39.06
N CYS A 498 -0.55 -13.02 -38.44
CA CYS A 498 -0.78 -12.98 -37.00
C CYS A 498 -2.12 -13.65 -36.63
N GLN A 499 -2.07 -14.65 -35.75
CA GLN A 499 -3.21 -15.36 -35.19
C GLN A 499 -3.68 -14.72 -33.88
N PHE A 500 -5.00 -14.66 -33.69
CA PHE A 500 -5.62 -14.23 -32.44
C PHE A 500 -6.10 -15.43 -31.64
N MET A 501 -5.67 -15.55 -30.39
CA MET A 501 -6.29 -16.47 -29.44
C MET A 501 -7.36 -15.74 -28.64
N LEU A 502 -8.60 -16.20 -28.76
CA LEU A 502 -9.79 -15.64 -28.09
C LEU A 502 -10.53 -16.75 -27.34
N GLY A 503 -11.29 -16.35 -26.31
CA GLY A 503 -12.13 -17.26 -25.52
C GLY A 503 -11.54 -17.65 -24.17
N LYS A 504 -12.20 -18.61 -23.51
CA LYS A 504 -11.72 -19.21 -22.26
C LYS A 504 -10.69 -20.30 -22.60
N ALA A 505 -9.54 -20.31 -21.94
CA ALA A 505 -8.64 -21.44 -22.04
C ALA A 505 -9.39 -22.71 -21.59
N ASN A 506 -9.38 -23.77 -22.40
CA ASN A 506 -9.71 -25.10 -21.91
C ASN A 506 -8.73 -25.42 -20.78
N HIS A 507 -9.25 -25.61 -19.57
CA HIS A 507 -8.49 -25.98 -18.39
C HIS A 507 -7.63 -27.22 -18.68
N THR A 508 -6.33 -27.03 -18.89
CA THR A 508 -5.24 -28.02 -18.72
C THR A 508 -3.89 -27.28 -18.75
N LEU A 509 -3.67 -26.40 -17.77
CA LEU A 509 -2.33 -26.18 -17.26
C LEU A 509 -2.43 -26.47 -15.76
N GLU A 510 -2.08 -27.71 -15.41
CA GLU A 510 -1.85 -28.14 -14.05
C GLU A 510 -0.91 -27.15 -13.35
N GLY A 511 -1.24 -26.80 -12.10
CA GLY A 511 -0.39 -25.98 -11.24
C GLY A 511 -1.07 -24.79 -10.56
N ASP A 512 -2.26 -25.03 -10.01
CA ASP A 512 -2.88 -24.30 -8.90
C ASP A 512 -2.91 -22.77 -8.98
N TRP A 513 -4.01 -22.30 -9.58
CA TRP A 513 -4.68 -21.09 -9.11
C TRP A 513 -5.72 -21.51 -8.07
N PRO A 514 -5.54 -21.10 -6.82
CA PRO A 514 -6.38 -20.00 -6.34
C PRO A 514 -5.61 -19.02 -5.44
N PHE A 515 -5.90 -17.72 -5.56
CA PHE A 515 -6.52 -16.89 -4.51
C PHE A 515 -6.42 -15.39 -4.80
N PHE A 516 -7.47 -14.70 -4.34
CA PHE A 516 -7.83 -13.29 -4.42
C PHE A 516 -6.80 -12.30 -3.86
#